data_AF-A0A6G1HAB3-F1
#
_entry.id   AF-A0A6G1HAB3-F1
#
_cell.length_a   1.000
_cell.length_b   1.000
_cell.length_c   1.000
_cell.angle_alpha   90.00
_cell.angle_beta   90.00
_cell.angle_gamma   90.00
#
_symmetry.space_group_name_H-M   'P 1'
#
loop_
_entity.id
_entity.type
_entity.pdbx_description
1 polymer ?
#
loop_
_entity_poly.entity_id
_entity_poly.type
_entity_poly.pdbx_seq_one_letter_code
_entity_poly.pdbx_strand_id
1 'polypeptide(L)'
;DVQHFASGLISRPYESTKHYTILRHTYGIVFYRGPSTTVAITVFADRPLPLDRTIWLQRRGFSGSTGLKIGAALGSKGNWIDVTPIPSIDSKDLDPVDERAWTRDVSKFLHKTTDDKPLCSHLPRETAVIRIPYPADDGYFRLVLCAGKKTLCGSPVFRLASLSTDSSSIRGASLATLPIELG
;
A
#
# COMPACT_ATOMS: atom_id res chain seq x y z
N ASP A 1 -23.93 3.53 9.96
CA ASP A 1 -23.44 3.22 8.61
C ASP A 1 -22.08 2.51 8.69
N VAL A 2 -22.07 1.25 9.11
CA VAL A 2 -20.83 0.50 9.47
C VAL A 2 -20.73 -0.83 8.70
N GLN A 3 -21.70 -1.15 7.85
CA GLN A 3 -21.79 -2.45 7.18
C GLN A 3 -21.02 -2.56 5.85
N HIS A 4 -20.35 -1.51 5.36
CA HIS A 4 -19.69 -1.53 4.04
C HIS A 4 -18.16 -1.57 4.05
N PHE A 5 -17.49 -1.50 5.20
CA PHE A 5 -16.02 -1.53 5.25
C PHE A 5 -15.42 -2.95 5.29
N ALA A 6 -16.19 -3.96 5.71
CA ALA A 6 -15.71 -5.34 5.82
C ALA A 6 -15.93 -6.17 4.53
N SER A 7 -16.89 -5.82 3.66
CA SER A 7 -17.15 -6.59 2.43
C SER A 7 -16.33 -6.12 1.21
N GLY A 8 -15.54 -5.05 1.33
CA GLY A 8 -14.64 -4.53 0.30
C GLY A 8 -13.20 -5.03 0.40
N LEU A 9 -12.93 -6.04 1.25
CA LEU A 9 -11.59 -6.57 1.53
C LEU A 9 -10.90 -7.25 0.32
N ILE A 10 -11.63 -7.45 -0.78
CA ILE A 10 -11.03 -7.54 -2.13
C ILE A 10 -10.88 -6.11 -2.66
N SER A 11 -10.01 -5.35 -2.00
CA SER A 11 -9.58 -4.05 -2.50
C SER A 11 -9.04 -4.26 -3.91
N ARG A 12 -9.47 -3.44 -4.88
CA ARG A 12 -8.89 -3.43 -6.22
C ARG A 12 -7.36 -3.52 -6.10
N PRO A 13 -6.68 -4.41 -6.83
CA PRO A 13 -5.24 -4.61 -6.67
C PRO A 13 -4.44 -3.41 -7.15
N TYR A 14 -5.07 -2.49 -7.89
CA TYR A 14 -4.47 -1.23 -8.32
C TYR A 14 -5.38 -0.02 -8.04
N GLU A 15 -4.74 1.13 -7.86
CA GLU A 15 -5.38 2.44 -7.82
C GLU A 15 -4.67 3.33 -8.85
N SER A 16 -5.47 4.07 -9.62
CA SER A 16 -4.99 4.86 -10.76
C SER A 16 -5.39 6.31 -10.67
N THR A 17 -4.55 7.14 -11.25
CA THR A 17 -4.77 8.57 -11.51
C THR A 17 -4.60 8.81 -13.02
N LYS A 18 -4.65 10.07 -13.45
CA LYS A 18 -4.50 10.43 -14.87
C LYS A 18 -3.19 9.95 -15.51
N HIS A 19 -2.11 9.89 -14.72
CA HIS A 19 -0.75 9.68 -15.25
C HIS A 19 0.01 8.55 -14.57
N TYR A 20 -0.51 8.05 -13.44
CA TYR A 20 0.18 7.09 -12.60
C TYR A 20 -0.82 6.04 -12.12
N THR A 21 -0.40 4.78 -12.08
CA THR A 21 -1.12 3.69 -11.43
C THR A 21 -0.18 2.97 -10.50
N ILE A 22 -0.66 2.59 -9.31
CA ILE A 22 0.07 1.72 -8.39
C ILE A 22 -0.67 0.40 -8.30
N LEU A 23 -0.02 -0.68 -8.72
CA LEU A 23 -0.45 -2.06 -8.54
C LEU A 23 0.24 -2.61 -7.29
N ARG A 24 -0.52 -3.21 -6.38
CA ARG A 24 -0.01 -3.92 -5.22
C ARG A 24 0.02 -5.42 -5.53
N HIS A 25 1.18 -6.04 -5.33
CA HIS A 25 1.35 -7.49 -5.48
C HIS A 25 1.00 -8.24 -4.19
N THR A 26 1.14 -7.59 -3.04
CA THR A 26 0.76 -8.20 -1.77
C THR A 26 -0.76 -8.22 -1.57
N TYR A 27 -1.18 -9.10 -0.66
CA TYR A 27 -2.58 -9.24 -0.27
C TYR A 27 -3.13 -7.99 0.43
N GLY A 28 -4.46 -7.91 0.55
CA GLY A 28 -5.15 -6.85 1.28
C GLY A 28 -4.86 -6.83 2.78
N ILE A 29 -4.30 -7.92 3.31
CA ILE A 29 -3.87 -8.05 4.69
C ILE A 29 -2.39 -8.43 4.66
N VAL A 30 -1.58 -7.66 5.39
CA VAL A 30 -0.14 -7.86 5.56
C VAL A 30 0.10 -8.17 7.03
N PHE A 31 0.66 -9.33 7.31
CA PHE A 31 1.03 -9.71 8.67
C PHE A 31 2.43 -9.20 8.99
N TYR A 32 2.53 -8.31 9.97
CA TYR A 32 3.81 -7.82 10.45
C TYR A 32 4.53 -8.93 11.22
N ARG A 33 5.70 -9.33 10.71
CA ARG A 33 6.58 -10.37 11.28
C ARG A 33 7.95 -9.80 11.63
N GLY A 34 8.01 -8.51 11.94
CA GLY A 34 9.25 -7.80 12.25
C GLY A 34 9.93 -7.19 11.02
N PRO A 35 11.25 -6.92 11.11
CA PRO A 35 12.06 -6.25 10.09
C PRO A 35 11.92 -6.76 8.65
N SER A 36 11.66 -8.04 8.44
CA SER A 36 11.55 -8.65 7.12
C SER A 36 10.19 -8.43 6.46
N THR A 37 9.25 -7.75 7.12
CA THR A 37 7.92 -7.47 6.55
C THR A 37 8.05 -6.50 5.39
N THR A 38 7.70 -6.95 4.19
CA THR A 38 7.77 -6.16 2.97
C THR A 38 6.41 -6.07 2.26
N VAL A 39 6.25 -4.99 1.50
CA VAL A 39 5.12 -4.75 0.61
C VAL A 39 5.67 -4.45 -0.77
N ALA A 40 5.34 -5.30 -1.74
CA ALA A 40 5.74 -5.13 -3.12
C ALA A 40 4.65 -4.39 -3.92
N ILE A 41 5.07 -3.35 -4.64
CA ILE A 41 4.23 -2.60 -5.57
C ILE A 41 4.92 -2.42 -6.92
N THR A 42 4.14 -2.30 -7.99
CA THR A 42 4.62 -1.83 -9.29
C THR A 42 3.92 -0.52 -9.64
N VAL A 43 4.73 0.47 -9.99
CA VAL A 43 4.29 1.79 -10.44
C VAL A 43 4.27 1.79 -11.97
N PHE A 44 3.11 2.09 -12.53
CA PHE A 44 2.93 2.34 -13.95
C PHE A 44 2.75 3.83 -14.20
N ALA A 45 3.22 4.31 -15.34
CA ALA A 45 3.01 5.69 -15.75
C ALA A 45 3.05 5.86 -17.27
N ASP A 46 2.28 6.83 -17.75
CA ASP A 46 2.30 7.30 -19.15
C ASP A 46 3.60 8.06 -19.49
N ARG A 47 4.35 8.46 -18.46
CA ARG A 47 5.55 9.30 -18.53
C ARG A 47 6.69 8.75 -17.67
N PRO A 48 7.94 9.23 -17.84
CA PRO A 48 9.03 8.90 -16.92
C PRO A 48 8.70 9.31 -15.48
N LEU A 49 9.11 8.48 -14.52
CA LEU A 49 8.96 8.82 -13.10
C LEU A 49 9.90 9.97 -12.71
N PRO A 50 9.48 10.90 -11.83
CA PRO A 50 10.37 11.93 -11.30
C PRO A 50 11.59 11.34 -10.59
N LEU A 51 12.74 12.03 -10.72
CA LEU A 51 13.99 11.61 -10.10
C LEU A 51 13.97 11.80 -8.57
N ASP A 52 13.26 12.82 -8.10
CA ASP A 52 13.07 13.17 -6.69
C ASP A 52 11.84 12.48 -6.06
N ARG A 53 11.38 11.38 -6.67
CA ARG A 53 10.20 10.67 -6.19
C ARG A 53 10.47 10.04 -4.83
N THR A 54 9.45 10.07 -3.99
CA THR A 54 9.46 9.45 -2.67
C THR A 54 8.19 8.63 -2.47
N ILE A 55 8.31 7.55 -1.71
CA ILE A 55 7.18 6.69 -1.36
C ILE A 55 6.93 6.83 0.14
N TRP A 56 5.71 7.21 0.47
CA TRP A 56 5.29 7.47 1.85
C TRP A 56 4.26 6.44 2.29
N LEU A 57 4.42 5.93 3.51
CA LEU A 57 3.43 5.10 4.17
C LEU A 57 2.45 6.01 4.91
N GLN A 58 1.21 6.05 4.43
CA GLN A 58 0.13 6.85 5.02
C GLN A 58 -0.82 5.95 5.81
N ARG A 59 -0.95 6.19 7.11
CA ARG A 59 -2.03 5.62 7.93
C ARG A 59 -3.36 6.24 7.51
N ARG A 60 -4.33 5.41 7.12
CA ARG A 60 -5.72 5.84 6.92
C ARG A 60 -6.40 5.89 8.29
N GLY A 61 -6.74 7.09 8.74
CA GLY A 61 -7.53 7.27 9.96
C GLY A 61 -8.95 6.72 9.79
N PHE A 62 -9.51 6.17 10.86
CA PHE A 62 -10.96 5.99 10.99
C PHE A 62 -11.59 7.39 10.96
N SER A 63 -12.11 7.81 9.81
CA SER A 63 -12.83 9.08 9.70
C SER A 63 -14.25 8.90 10.27
N GLY A 64 -14.37 8.81 11.59
CA GLY A 64 -15.57 9.28 12.28
C GLY A 64 -15.67 10.79 12.09
N SER A 65 -16.90 11.31 12.00
CA SER A 65 -17.27 12.69 11.63
C SER A 65 -16.58 13.85 12.38
N THR A 66 -15.75 13.57 13.38
CA THR A 66 -14.96 14.56 14.13
C THR A 66 -13.64 14.94 13.44
N GLY A 67 -13.12 14.12 12.50
CA GLY A 67 -11.82 14.34 11.85
C GLY A 67 -11.81 15.34 10.68
N LEU A 68 -12.98 15.70 10.13
CA LEU A 68 -13.07 16.54 8.94
C LEU A 68 -12.63 17.99 9.19
N LYS A 69 -12.70 18.47 10.44
CA LYS A 69 -12.40 19.87 10.79
C LYS A 69 -10.92 20.16 11.04
N ILE A 70 -10.07 19.14 11.19
CA ILE A 70 -8.62 19.32 11.40
C ILE A 70 -7.81 18.95 10.15
N GLY A 71 -8.33 18.06 9.29
CA GLY A 71 -7.64 17.63 8.07
C GLY A 71 -7.68 18.62 6.89
N ALA A 72 -8.54 19.64 6.94
CA ALA A 72 -8.69 20.61 5.84
C ALA A 72 -7.60 21.70 5.84
N ALA A 73 -6.87 21.88 6.94
CA ALA A 73 -5.98 23.04 7.10
C ALA A 73 -4.51 22.78 6.72
N LEU A 74 -4.03 21.54 6.60
CA LEU A 74 -2.62 21.33 6.28
C LEU A 74 -2.37 19.95 5.68
N GLY A 75 -1.82 19.92 4.47
CA GLY A 75 -1.08 18.77 3.91
C GLY A 75 0.20 18.47 4.70
N SER A 76 0.10 18.40 6.02
CA SER A 76 1.16 18.00 6.92
C SER A 76 1.39 16.51 6.72
N LYS A 77 2.53 16.16 6.12
CA LYS A 77 3.10 14.81 6.10
C LYS A 77 3.48 14.33 7.52
N GLY A 78 3.13 15.04 8.59
CA GLY A 78 3.56 14.75 9.97
C GLY A 78 3.18 13.38 10.51
N ASN A 79 2.22 12.69 9.89
CA ASN A 79 1.84 11.31 10.24
C ASN A 79 2.19 10.27 9.15
N TRP A 80 2.99 10.66 8.15
CA TRP A 80 3.41 9.76 7.08
C TRP A 80 4.86 9.37 7.32
N ILE A 81 5.18 8.10 7.09
CA ILE A 81 6.54 7.60 7.26
C ILE A 81 7.17 7.49 5.87
N ASP A 82 8.36 8.07 5.69
CA ASP A 82 9.12 7.87 4.46
C ASP A 82 9.60 6.43 4.41
N VAL A 83 9.20 5.72 3.36
CA VAL A 83 9.53 4.31 3.11
C VAL A 83 10.13 4.13 1.72
N THR A 84 10.70 5.21 1.17
CA THR A 84 11.37 5.19 -0.13
C THR A 84 12.49 4.14 -0.11
N PRO A 85 12.44 3.11 -0.99
CA PRO A 85 13.49 2.11 -1.07
C PRO A 85 14.80 2.78 -1.49
N ILE A 86 15.88 2.49 -0.77
CA ILE A 86 17.21 3.05 -1.04
C ILE A 86 17.91 2.32 -2.20
N PRO A 87 17.82 0.97 -2.33
CA PRO A 87 18.26 0.28 -3.54
C PRO A 87 17.11 -0.01 -4.52
N SER A 88 17.35 0.20 -5.81
CA SER A 88 16.57 -0.45 -6.87
C SER A 88 16.90 -1.94 -6.86
N ILE A 89 15.89 -2.79 -6.70
CA ILE A 89 16.08 -4.24 -6.64
C ILE A 89 16.11 -4.77 -8.08
N ASP A 90 17.19 -5.46 -8.46
CA ASP A 90 17.28 -6.17 -9.74
C ASP A 90 16.50 -7.49 -9.65
N SER A 91 16.08 -8.05 -10.78
CA SER A 91 15.33 -9.32 -10.79
C SER A 91 16.13 -10.48 -10.17
N LYS A 92 17.46 -10.40 -10.20
CA LYS A 92 18.38 -11.38 -9.63
C LYS A 92 18.36 -11.44 -8.10
N ASP A 93 17.94 -10.35 -7.46
CA ASP A 93 17.89 -10.23 -6.00
C ASP A 93 16.51 -10.62 -5.43
N LEU A 94 15.56 -10.99 -6.30
CA LEU A 94 14.22 -11.42 -5.94
C LEU A 94 14.13 -12.94 -5.82
N ASP A 95 13.23 -13.41 -4.95
CA ASP A 95 12.82 -14.80 -4.95
C ASP A 95 12.17 -15.12 -6.32
N PRO A 96 12.60 -16.19 -7.03
CA PRO A 96 12.06 -16.52 -8.35
C PRO A 96 10.55 -16.82 -8.32
N VAL A 97 9.98 -17.21 -7.17
CA VAL A 97 8.54 -17.40 -7.00
C VAL A 97 7.82 -16.05 -7.02
N ASP A 98 8.36 -15.07 -6.30
CA ASP A 98 7.83 -13.71 -6.23
C ASP A 98 7.96 -12.99 -7.59
N GLU A 99 9.10 -13.10 -8.26
CA GLU A 99 9.31 -12.53 -9.60
C GLU A 99 8.26 -13.04 -10.60
N ARG A 100 8.04 -14.35 -10.63
CA ARG A 100 7.02 -14.97 -11.50
C ARG A 100 5.61 -14.52 -11.11
N ALA A 101 5.33 -14.37 -9.82
CA ALA A 101 4.04 -13.90 -9.34
C ALA A 101 3.78 -12.46 -9.79
N TRP A 102 4.75 -11.56 -9.59
CA TRP A 102 4.61 -10.16 -9.93
C TRP A 102 4.55 -9.94 -11.44
N THR A 103 5.36 -10.67 -12.22
CA THR A 103 5.30 -10.66 -13.69
C THR A 103 3.93 -11.08 -14.20
N ARG A 104 3.31 -12.09 -13.56
CA ARG A 104 1.96 -12.53 -13.88
C ARG A 104 0.92 -11.47 -13.55
N ASP A 105 1.04 -10.80 -12.41
CA ASP A 105 0.13 -9.73 -12.01
C ASP A 105 0.23 -8.51 -12.93
N VAL A 106 1.45 -8.13 -13.34
CA VAL A 106 1.69 -7.08 -14.33
C VAL A 106 1.04 -7.46 -15.66
N SER A 107 1.26 -8.68 -16.15
CA SER A 107 0.65 -9.18 -17.39
C SER A 107 -0.88 -9.17 -17.33
N LYS A 108 -1.46 -9.63 -16.21
CA LYS A 108 -2.91 -9.59 -15.97
C LYS A 108 -3.45 -8.16 -15.95
N PHE A 109 -2.73 -7.24 -15.31
CA PHE A 109 -3.11 -5.84 -15.27
C PHE A 109 -3.11 -5.24 -16.67
N LEU A 110 -2.01 -5.39 -17.42
CA LEU A 110 -1.88 -4.86 -18.77
C LEU A 110 -2.97 -5.41 -19.71
N HIS A 111 -3.22 -6.72 -19.64
CA HIS A 111 -4.29 -7.34 -20.43
C HIS A 111 -5.66 -6.73 -20.09
N LYS A 112 -5.97 -6.58 -18.81
CA LYS A 112 -7.23 -5.99 -18.32
C LYS A 112 -7.38 -4.52 -18.73
N THR A 113 -6.30 -3.76 -18.79
CA THR A 113 -6.34 -2.33 -19.11
C THR A 113 -6.21 -2.02 -20.60
N THR A 114 -6.12 -3.04 -21.47
CA THR A 114 -6.00 -2.85 -22.93
C THR A 114 -7.17 -2.05 -23.49
N ASP A 115 -8.38 -2.33 -23.01
CA ASP A 115 -9.62 -1.68 -23.48
C ASP A 115 -9.87 -0.32 -22.81
N ASP A 116 -9.22 -0.07 -21.67
CA ASP A 116 -9.31 1.18 -20.92
C ASP A 116 -8.38 2.23 -21.52
N LYS A 117 -8.89 3.05 -22.45
CA LYS A 117 -8.14 4.15 -23.12
C LYS A 117 -7.21 4.99 -22.23
N PRO A 118 -7.57 5.40 -20.99
CA PRO A 118 -6.63 6.13 -20.15
C PRO A 118 -5.50 5.23 -19.61
N LEU A 119 -5.82 3.99 -19.23
CA LEU A 119 -4.88 3.08 -18.57
C LEU A 119 -3.99 2.30 -19.54
N CYS A 120 -4.42 2.10 -20.79
CA CYS A 120 -3.61 1.41 -21.80
C CYS A 120 -2.29 2.12 -22.10
N SER A 121 -2.21 3.43 -21.84
CA SER A 121 -0.99 4.23 -21.98
C SER A 121 0.00 4.05 -20.83
N HIS A 122 -0.41 3.43 -19.72
CA HIS A 122 0.43 3.29 -18.53
C HIS A 122 1.38 2.10 -18.68
N LEU A 123 2.67 2.38 -18.78
CA LEU A 123 3.73 1.36 -18.87
C LEU A 123 4.33 1.09 -17.48
N PRO A 124 4.73 -0.16 -17.17
CA PRO A 124 5.44 -0.45 -15.93
C PRO A 124 6.78 0.30 -15.92
N ARG A 125 7.01 1.12 -14.89
CA ARG A 125 8.22 1.94 -14.77
C ARG A 125 9.16 1.44 -13.68
N GLU A 126 8.59 0.97 -12.58
CA GLU A 126 9.35 0.59 -11.40
C GLU A 126 8.58 -0.43 -10.57
N THR A 127 9.26 -1.47 -10.12
CA THR A 127 8.77 -2.38 -9.08
C THR A 127 9.59 -2.13 -7.82
N ALA A 128 8.90 -1.84 -6.71
CA ALA A 128 9.49 -1.45 -5.44
C ALA A 128 9.07 -2.43 -4.35
N VAL A 129 10.06 -2.99 -3.65
CA VAL A 129 9.83 -3.79 -2.43
C VAL A 129 10.09 -2.89 -1.23
N ILE A 130 9.03 -2.56 -0.54
CA ILE A 130 9.04 -1.56 0.52
C ILE A 130 9.02 -2.28 1.86
N ARG A 131 10.03 -2.05 2.69
CA ARG A 131 10.08 -2.58 4.05
C ARG A 131 9.14 -1.78 4.95
N ILE A 132 8.27 -2.47 5.68
CA ILE A 132 7.40 -1.85 6.65
C ILE A 132 8.22 -1.50 7.91
N PRO A 133 8.26 -0.22 8.30
CA PRO A 133 9.06 0.23 9.43
C PRO A 133 8.40 -0.18 10.76
N TYR A 134 9.22 -0.47 11.77
CA TYR A 134 8.77 -0.79 13.14
C TYR A 134 7.74 0.19 13.75
N PRO A 135 7.83 1.53 13.57
CA PRO A 135 6.80 2.45 14.09
C PRO A 135 5.41 2.31 13.44
N ALA A 136 5.23 1.44 12.43
CA ALA A 136 3.91 1.19 11.87
C ALA A 136 3.10 0.25 12.80
N ASP A 137 2.27 0.84 13.65
CA ASP A 137 1.25 0.09 14.43
C ASP A 137 0.25 -0.63 13.50
N ASP A 138 -0.53 -1.54 14.08
CA ASP A 138 -1.65 -2.16 13.39
C ASP A 138 -2.69 -1.13 12.90
N GLY A 139 -3.24 -1.38 11.71
CA GLY A 139 -4.24 -0.49 11.12
C GLY A 139 -4.34 -0.60 9.61
N TYR A 140 -5.00 0.40 9.01
CA TYR A 140 -5.16 0.51 7.57
C TYR A 140 -4.14 1.51 7.01
N PHE A 141 -3.42 1.08 5.98
CA PHE A 141 -2.37 1.86 5.37
C PHE A 141 -2.53 1.89 3.85
N ARG A 142 -1.96 2.93 3.24
CA ARG A 142 -1.67 2.94 1.82
C ARG A 142 -0.28 3.52 1.59
N LEU A 143 0.33 3.12 0.49
CA LEU A 143 1.54 3.73 -0.01
C LEU A 143 1.17 4.91 -0.89
N VAL A 144 1.95 5.98 -0.86
CA VAL A 144 1.68 7.21 -1.59
C VAL A 144 2.94 7.62 -2.32
N LEU A 145 2.88 7.59 -3.65
CA LEU A 145 3.93 8.11 -4.51
C LEU A 145 3.85 9.63 -4.53
N CYS A 146 4.96 10.29 -4.22
CA CYS A 146 5.09 11.75 -4.22
C CYS A 146 6.26 12.19 -5.09
N ALA A 147 6.19 13.42 -5.61
CA ALA A 147 7.32 14.17 -6.17
C ALA A 147 7.47 15.47 -5.36
N GLY A 148 8.54 15.56 -4.58
CA GLY A 148 8.70 16.60 -3.56
C GLY A 148 7.48 16.73 -2.63
N LYS A 149 6.76 17.85 -2.75
CA LYS A 149 5.55 18.15 -1.93
C LYS A 149 4.24 17.65 -2.55
N LYS A 150 4.24 17.24 -3.82
CA LYS A 150 3.02 16.85 -4.55
C LYS A 150 2.77 15.35 -4.45
N THR A 151 1.55 14.96 -4.10
CA THR A 151 1.08 13.57 -4.20
C THR A 151 0.73 13.23 -5.65
N LEU A 152 1.30 12.16 -6.18
CA LEU A 152 1.09 11.67 -7.54
C LEU A 152 0.00 10.60 -7.58
N CYS A 153 0.13 9.54 -6.78
CA CYS A 153 -0.78 8.41 -6.75
C CYS A 153 -0.76 7.71 -5.38
N GLY A 154 -1.92 7.21 -4.95
CA GLY A 154 -2.02 6.29 -3.81
C GLY A 154 -2.05 4.85 -4.30
N SER A 155 -1.58 3.92 -3.46
CA SER A 155 -1.83 2.50 -3.60
C SER A 155 -3.19 2.16 -3.00
N PRO A 156 -3.78 1.03 -3.41
CA PRO A 156 -4.89 0.44 -2.68
C PRO A 156 -4.56 0.25 -1.20
N VAL A 157 -5.58 0.40 -0.37
CA VAL A 157 -5.45 0.25 1.08
C VAL A 157 -5.19 -1.21 1.43
N PHE A 158 -4.24 -1.46 2.31
CA PHE A 158 -4.01 -2.75 2.96
C PHE A 158 -4.15 -2.60 4.47
N ARG A 159 -4.51 -3.70 5.13
CA ARG A 159 -4.50 -3.83 6.58
C ARG A 159 -3.15 -4.38 7.01
N LEU A 160 -2.44 -3.66 7.87
CA LEU A 160 -1.31 -4.19 8.61
C LEU A 160 -1.85 -4.79 9.92
N ALA A 161 -1.53 -6.05 10.18
CA ALA A 161 -1.91 -6.74 11.40
C ALA A 161 -0.67 -7.45 11.99
N SER A 162 -0.45 -7.33 13.28
CA SER A 162 0.66 -8.00 13.97
C SER A 162 0.13 -9.22 14.70
N LEU A 163 0.81 -10.37 14.56
CA LEU A 163 0.48 -11.60 15.29
C LEU A 163 1.28 -11.75 16.59
N SER A 164 1.83 -10.66 17.13
CA SER A 164 2.69 -10.77 18.32
C SER A 164 1.87 -11.16 19.56
N THR A 165 2.17 -12.34 20.07
CA THR A 165 1.86 -12.84 21.41
C THR A 165 3.01 -12.54 22.39
N ASP A 166 3.92 -11.62 22.07
CA ASP A 166 5.00 -11.24 23.00
C ASP A 166 4.43 -10.42 24.16
N SER A 167 4.49 -11.01 25.34
CA SER A 167 4.07 -10.45 26.63
C SER A 167 4.90 -9.24 27.09
N SER A 168 5.88 -8.78 26.32
CA SER A 168 6.73 -7.62 26.63
C SER A 168 6.36 -6.33 25.87
N SER A 169 5.39 -6.36 24.96
CA SER A 169 4.75 -5.14 24.46
C SER A 169 3.25 -5.33 24.29
N ILE A 170 2.52 -5.21 25.40
CA ILE A 170 1.07 -4.99 25.35
C ILE A 170 0.86 -3.61 24.71
N ARG A 171 0.64 -3.58 23.41
CA ARG A 171 0.07 -2.41 22.73
C ARG A 171 -0.99 -2.85 21.73
N GLY A 172 -2.17 -3.15 22.28
CA GLY A 172 -3.41 -2.76 21.61
C GLY A 172 -4.11 -3.79 20.72
N ALA A 173 -3.82 -5.08 20.80
CA ALA A 173 -4.76 -6.09 20.31
C ALA A 173 -5.97 -6.11 21.26
N SER A 174 -6.98 -5.28 20.99
CA SER A 174 -8.27 -5.44 21.64
C SER A 174 -8.87 -6.76 21.16
N LEU A 175 -9.04 -7.69 22.10
CA LEU A 175 -9.77 -8.97 21.97
C LEU A 175 -11.18 -8.81 21.38
N ALA A 176 -11.69 -7.58 21.25
CA ALA A 176 -12.95 -7.26 20.60
C ALA A 176 -12.92 -7.34 19.04
N THR A 177 -11.77 -7.62 18.41
CA THR A 177 -11.66 -7.65 16.93
C THR A 177 -11.44 -9.04 16.32
N LEU A 178 -11.42 -10.09 17.13
CA LEU A 178 -11.56 -11.46 16.64
C LEU A 178 -13.06 -11.78 16.53
N PRO A 179 -13.60 -12.07 15.34
CA PRO A 179 -14.90 -12.71 15.25
C PRO A 179 -14.72 -14.14 15.77
N ILE A 180 -15.02 -14.34 17.05
CA ILE A 180 -15.19 -15.66 17.62
C ILE A 180 -16.53 -16.16 17.06
N GLU A 181 -16.47 -16.96 16.01
CA GLU A 181 -17.57 -17.87 15.72
C GLU A 181 -17.58 -18.94 16.82
N LEU A 182 -18.43 -18.72 17.83
CA LEU A 182 -18.96 -19.77 18.70
C LEU A 182 -20.22 -20.28 18.02
N GLY A 183 -20.09 -21.43 17.35
CA GLY A 183 -21.18 -22.32 16.99
C GLY A 183 -20.98 -23.64 17.70
#